data_AF-X1FRS0-F1
#
_entry.id   AF-X1FRS0-F1
#
_cell.length_a   1.000
_cell.length_b   1.000
_cell.length_c   1.000
_cell.angle_alpha   90.00
_cell.angle_beta   90.00
_cell.angle_gamma   90.00
#
_symmetry.space_group_name_H-M   'P 1'
#
loop_
_entity.id
_entity.type
_entity.pdbx_description
1 polymer ?
#
loop_
_entity_poly.entity_id
_entity_poly.type
_entity_poly.pdbx_seq_one_letter_code
_entity_poly.pdbx_strand_id
1 'polypeptide(L)' 'MGEQTQKFWKNSEEFLEAVFPQLAVIQVGENPYGHPIKEVLQRLEKFDINVLRTDEKGDIKVISDGNNLKINFEK' A
#
# COMPACT_ATOMS: atom_id res chain seq x y z
N MET A 1 28.60 15.79 -15.52
CA MET A 1 28.62 15.56 -14.05
C MET A 1 27.20 15.74 -13.55
N GLY A 2 26.69 14.75 -12.83
CA GLY A 2 25.31 14.71 -12.34
C GLY A 2 24.60 13.48 -12.88
N GLU A 3 25.06 12.30 -12.47
CA GLU A 3 24.32 11.05 -12.67
C GLU A 3 22.93 11.24 -12.06
N GLN A 4 21.92 11.29 -12.91
CA GLN A 4 20.50 11.24 -12.54
C GLN A 4 20.26 9.86 -11.94
N THR A 5 20.61 9.70 -10.68
CA THR A 5 20.30 8.50 -9.91
C THR A 5 18.79 8.50 -9.72
N GLN A 6 18.10 7.79 -10.61
CA GLN A 6 16.69 7.45 -10.43
C GLN A 6 16.58 6.66 -9.13
N LYS A 7 16.23 7.38 -8.08
CA LYS A 7 15.97 6.85 -6.76
C LYS A 7 14.63 6.11 -6.82
N PHE A 8 14.71 4.80 -7.06
CA PHE A 8 13.61 3.85 -6.89
C PHE A 8 13.24 3.74 -5.40
N TRP A 9 12.56 4.73 -4.83
CA TRP A 9 12.01 4.64 -3.49
C TRP A 9 10.50 4.81 -3.48
N LYS A 10 9.83 3.70 -3.14
CA LYS A 10 8.51 3.61 -2.47
C LYS A 10 7.37 4.39 -3.16
N ASN A 11 6.52 3.68 -3.90
CA ASN A 11 5.22 4.19 -4.39
C ASN A 11 5.30 5.43 -5.31
N SER A 12 6.29 5.54 -6.20
CA SER A 12 6.23 6.55 -7.29
C SER A 12 5.00 6.30 -8.16
N GLU A 13 4.34 7.37 -8.63
CA GLU A 13 3.11 7.30 -9.46
C GLU A 13 3.30 6.34 -10.66
N GLU A 14 4.48 6.34 -11.27
CA GLU A 14 4.84 5.45 -12.39
C GLU A 14 4.72 3.95 -12.05
N PHE A 15 5.02 3.54 -10.82
CA PHE A 15 4.89 2.14 -10.40
C PHE A 15 3.42 1.77 -10.19
N LEU A 16 2.63 2.69 -9.62
CA LEU A 16 1.20 2.48 -9.41
C LEU A 16 0.44 2.41 -10.73
N GLU A 17 0.83 3.22 -11.71
CA GLU A 17 0.30 3.14 -13.08
C GLU A 17 0.69 1.82 -13.77
N ALA A 18 1.93 1.36 -13.60
CA ALA A 18 2.41 0.13 -14.24
C ALA A 18 1.77 -1.16 -13.69
N VAL A 19 1.53 -1.22 -12.37
CA VAL A 19 0.99 -2.43 -11.72
C VAL A 19 -0.52 -2.40 -11.49
N PHE A 20 -1.15 -1.23 -11.60
CA PHE A 20 -2.58 -0.97 -11.42
C PHE A 20 -3.22 -1.84 -10.32
N PRO A 21 -2.78 -1.68 -9.06
CA PRO A 21 -3.12 -2.63 -8.01
C PRO A 21 -4.56 -2.45 -7.55
N GLN A 22 -5.30 -3.55 -7.42
CA GLN A 22 -6.67 -3.51 -6.88
C GLN A 22 -6.71 -3.35 -5.35
N LEU A 23 -5.61 -3.70 -4.67
CA LEU A 23 -5.50 -3.73 -3.21
C LEU A 23 -4.09 -3.34 -2.77
N ALA A 24 -3.99 -2.43 -1.79
CA ALA A 24 -2.76 -2.11 -1.10
C ALA A 24 -2.86 -2.49 0.39
N VAL A 25 -1.93 -3.30 0.88
CA VAL A 25 -1.84 -3.65 2.31
C VAL A 25 -0.67 -2.89 2.94
N ILE A 26 -0.97 -2.08 3.94
CA ILE A 26 0.00 -1.30 4.70
C ILE A 26 0.20 -1.98 6.05
N GLN A 27 1.37 -2.57 6.22
CA GLN A 27 1.80 -3.08 7.52
C GLN A 27 2.30 -1.92 8.38
N VAL A 28 1.57 -1.62 9.43
CA VAL A 28 1.89 -0.58 10.41
C VAL A 28 1.46 -1.07 11.79
N GLY A 29 2.33 -0.90 12.78
CA GLY A 29 2.02 -1.13 14.20
C GLY A 29 1.74 0.20 14.90
N GLU A 30 1.47 0.17 16.21
CA GLU A 30 1.42 1.37 17.03
C GLU A 30 2.75 2.14 16.88
N ASN A 31 2.67 3.29 16.20
CA ASN A 31 3.85 4.10 15.92
C ASN A 31 3.57 5.55 16.32
N PRO A 32 4.25 6.11 17.33
CA PRO A 32 4.02 7.48 17.79
C PRO A 32 4.44 8.56 16.76
N TYR A 33 5.05 8.15 15.64
CA TYR A 33 5.57 9.06 14.60
C TYR A 33 4.57 9.44 13.49
N GLY A 34 3.28 9.07 13.62
CA GLY A 34 2.23 9.55 12.70
C GLY A 34 2.27 8.90 11.31
N HIS A 35 2.76 7.67 11.22
CA HIS A 35 2.64 6.84 10.02
C HIS A 35 1.27 6.14 9.97
N PRO A 36 0.73 5.83 8.78
CA PRO A 36 1.25 6.20 7.46
C PRO A 36 1.11 7.70 7.17
N ILE A 37 2.13 8.25 6.51
CA ILE A 37 2.16 9.66 6.09
C ILE A 37 0.93 9.90 5.19
N LYS A 38 0.13 10.93 5.51
CA LYS A 38 -1.12 11.26 4.78
C LYS A 38 -0.95 11.33 3.27
N GLU A 39 0.21 11.78 2.80
CA GLU A 39 0.53 11.87 1.36
C GLU A 39 0.49 10.50 0.66
N VAL A 40 0.89 9.42 1.34
CA VAL A 40 0.82 8.05 0.79
C VAL A 40 -0.63 7.59 0.68
N LEU A 41 -1.47 7.88 1.68
CA LEU A 41 -2.90 7.55 1.65
C LEU A 41 -3.60 8.32 0.53
N GLN A 42 -3.36 9.63 0.42
CA GLN A 42 -3.94 10.46 -0.64
C GLN A 42 -3.51 10.02 -2.04
N ARG A 43 -2.25 9.59 -2.20
CA ARG A 43 -1.79 9.03 -3.48
C ARG A 43 -2.56 7.74 -3.80
N LEU A 44 -2.70 6.81 -2.85
CA LEU A 44 -3.43 5.57 -3.08
C LEU A 44 -4.92 5.80 -3.36
N GLU A 45 -5.56 6.72 -2.64
CA GLU A 45 -6.95 7.12 -2.88
C GLU A 45 -7.14 7.73 -4.29
N LYS A 46 -6.18 8.53 -4.77
CA LYS A 46 -6.22 9.12 -6.12
C LYS A 46 -6.25 8.06 -7.24
N PHE A 47 -5.69 6.88 -6.98
CA PHE A 47 -5.71 5.75 -7.93
C PHE A 47 -6.86 4.76 -7.69
N ASP A 48 -7.84 5.09 -6.84
CA ASP A 48 -8.97 4.23 -6.47
C ASP A 48 -8.53 2.88 -5.86
N ILE A 49 -7.34 2.86 -5.25
CA ILE A 49 -6.75 1.64 -4.67
C ILE A 49 -7.35 1.41 -3.30
N ASN A 50 -7.90 0.22 -3.08
CA ASN A 50 -8.44 -0.13 -1.78
C ASN A 50 -7.31 -0.37 -0.77
N VAL A 51 -7.28 0.39 0.33
CA VAL A 51 -6.17 0.35 1.31
C VAL A 51 -6.59 -0.41 2.56
N LEU A 52 -5.81 -1.40 2.95
CA LEU A 52 -5.96 -2.14 4.21
C LEU A 52 -4.77 -1.89 5.13
N ARG A 53 -5.04 -1.73 6.43
CA ARG A 53 -4.06 -1.38 7.44
C ARG A 53 -4.10 -2.34 8.62
N THR A 54 -2.94 -2.85 9.03
CA THR A 54 -2.86 -3.81 10.14
C THR A 54 -3.14 -3.17 11.50
N ASP A 55 -2.92 -1.87 11.69
CA ASP A 55 -3.28 -1.19 12.94
C ASP A 55 -4.81 -1.05 13.11
N GLU A 56 -5.55 -0.95 12.00
CA GLU A 56 -7.01 -0.83 12.01
C GLU A 56 -7.72 -2.19 12.00
N LYS A 57 -7.15 -3.18 11.31
CA LYS A 57 -7.78 -4.47 11.03
C LYS A 57 -7.14 -5.67 11.74
N GLY A 58 -6.01 -5.48 12.43
CA GLY A 58 -5.24 -6.57 13.02
C GLY A 58 -4.47 -7.35 11.96
N ASP A 59 -4.49 -8.67 12.06
CA ASP A 59 -3.90 -9.59 11.09
C ASP A 59 -4.74 -9.62 9.80
N ILE A 60 -4.11 -9.26 8.67
CA ILE A 60 -4.75 -9.27 7.35
C ILE A 60 -4.27 -10.49 6.57
N LYS A 61 -5.18 -11.41 6.25
CA LYS A 61 -4.90 -12.59 5.44
C LYS A 61 -5.51 -12.43 4.05
N VAL A 62 -4.66 -12.31 3.03
CA VAL A 62 -5.06 -12.25 1.63
C VAL A 62 -4.82 -13.63 1.00
N ILE A 63 -5.90 -14.24 0.52
CA ILE A 63 -5.88 -15.54 -0.16
C ILE A 63 -6.19 -15.29 -1.63
N SER A 64 -5.30 -15.69 -2.52
CA SER A 64 -5.50 -15.60 -3.96
C SER A 64 -5.63 -16.99 -4.57
N ASP A 65 -6.69 -17.21 -5.32
CA ASP A 65 -6.86 -18.39 -6.18
C ASP A 65 -6.36 -18.11 -7.62
N GLY A 66 -5.56 -17.06 -7.82
CA GLY A 66 -5.06 -16.62 -9.13
C GLY A 66 -6.07 -15.78 -9.94
N ASN A 67 -7.37 -16.01 -9.73
CA ASN A 67 -8.45 -15.23 -10.37
C ASN A 67 -9.23 -14.33 -9.39
N ASN A 68 -9.24 -14.69 -8.10
CA ASN A 68 -10.02 -13.97 -7.09
C ASN A 68 -9.18 -13.77 -5.83
N LEU A 69 -9.41 -12.64 -5.17
CA LEU A 69 -8.82 -12.32 -3.88
C LEU A 69 -9.88 -12.44 -2.79
N LYS A 70 -9.62 -13.24 -1.77
CA LYS A 70 -10.39 -13.31 -0.52
C LYS A 70 -9.58 -12.65 0.59
N ILE A 71 -10.21 -11.73 1.31
CA ILE A 71 -9.57 -10.97 2.38
C ILE A 71 -10.25 -11.36 3.69
N ASN A 72 -9.46 -11.86 4.64
CA ASN A 72 -9.90 -12.16 6.00
C ASN A 72 -9.14 -11.28 7.00
N PHE A 73 -9.80 -10.95 8.11
CA PHE A 73 -9.25 -10.16 9.21
C PHE A 73 -9.31 -10.98 10.49
N GLU A 74 -8.21 -11.07 11.22
CA GLU A 74 -8.11 -11.73 12.53
C GLU A 74 -7.60 -10.71 13.57
N LYS A 75 -8.13 -10.74 14.79
CA LYS A 75 -7.79 -9.79 15.87
C LYS A 75 -7.50 -10.54 17.17
#